data_AF-A0A368DJQ4-F1
#
_entry.id   AF-A0A368DJQ4-F1
#
_cell.length_a   1.000
_cell.length_b   1.000
_cell.length_c   1.000
_cell.angle_alpha   90.00
_cell.angle_beta   90.00
_cell.angle_gamma   90.00
#
_symmetry.space_group_name_H-M   'P 1'
#
loop_
_entity.id
_entity.type
_entity.pdbx_description
1 polymer ?
#
loop_
_entity_poly.entity_id
_entity_poly.type
_entity_poly.pdbx_seq_one_letter_code
_entity_poly.pdbx_strand_id
1 'polypeptide(L)'
;MINNIGIIGAGTMGCGIAQVAAQNKHKVVVVDKDELQLEKAKAGLDKILSRLCEKERITIQGKEDILHRITFTIDLNQLSNSDLIIEAIIEKLGVKHEVLKDVEPLVNDSCIIASNTSSLSIASIGSVLQKANRVIGIHFFNPAP
;
A
#
# COMPACT_ATOMS: atom_id res chain seq x y z
N MET A 1 13.88 -1.01 11.30
CA MET A 1 13.45 -2.27 10.65
C MET A 1 12.00 -2.06 10.24
N ILE A 2 11.62 -2.45 9.01
CA ILE A 2 10.25 -2.22 8.50
C ILE A 2 9.42 -3.48 8.78
N ASN A 3 8.37 -3.34 9.58
CA ASN A 3 7.45 -4.43 9.95
C ASN A 3 6.03 -4.16 9.47
N ASN A 4 5.56 -2.92 9.62
CA ASN A 4 4.21 -2.50 9.24
C ASN A 4 4.29 -1.61 7.99
N ILE A 5 3.53 -1.97 6.96
CA ILE A 5 3.50 -1.25 5.68
C ILE A 5 2.08 -0.75 5.42
N GLY A 6 1.94 0.55 5.23
CA GLY A 6 0.71 1.17 4.78
C GLY A 6 0.71 1.37 3.28
N ILE A 7 -0.43 1.11 2.63
CA ILE A 7 -0.61 1.27 1.18
C ILE A 7 -1.83 2.16 0.96
N ILE A 8 -1.64 3.23 0.19
CA ILE A 8 -2.71 4.15 -0.15
C ILE A 8 -3.15 3.90 -1.59
N GLY A 9 -4.40 3.48 -1.75
CA GLY A 9 -5.01 3.03 -2.99
C GLY A 9 -5.17 1.51 -3.05
N ALA A 10 -6.39 1.03 -3.29
CA ALA A 10 -6.73 -0.37 -3.46
C ALA A 10 -6.95 -0.75 -4.93
N GLY A 11 -6.38 0.03 -5.86
CA GLY A 11 -6.31 -0.31 -7.28
C GLY A 11 -5.38 -1.50 -7.55
N THR A 12 -5.18 -1.84 -8.83
CA THR A 12 -4.34 -2.97 -9.25
C THR A 12 -2.95 -2.94 -8.64
N MET A 13 -2.26 -1.80 -8.70
CA MET A 13 -0.90 -1.66 -8.15
C MET A 13 -0.90 -1.79 -6.63
N GLY A 14 -1.79 -1.09 -5.93
CA GLY A 14 -1.85 -1.15 -4.47
C GLY A 14 -2.14 -2.57 -3.95
N CYS A 15 -3.03 -3.30 -4.61
CA CYS A 15 -3.33 -4.69 -4.25
C CYS A 15 -2.12 -5.62 -4.47
N GLY A 16 -1.43 -5.51 -5.61
CA GLY A 16 -0.23 -6.32 -5.86
C GLY A 16 0.94 -5.99 -4.92
N ILE A 17 1.12 -4.70 -4.59
CA ILE A 17 2.10 -4.28 -3.57
C ILE A 17 1.73 -4.87 -2.20
N ALA A 18 0.45 -4.87 -1.84
CA ALA A 18 -0.04 -5.45 -0.59
C ALA A 18 0.23 -6.95 -0.53
N GLN A 19 -0.01 -7.67 -1.63
CA GLN A 19 0.29 -9.09 -1.76
C GLN A 19 1.78 -9.35 -1.51
N VAL A 20 2.66 -8.64 -2.21
CA VAL A 20 4.12 -8.82 -2.08
C VAL A 20 4.59 -8.56 -0.65
N ALA A 21 4.12 -7.47 -0.03
CA ALA A 21 4.47 -7.14 1.35
C ALA A 21 4.01 -8.23 2.33
N ALA A 22 2.75 -8.67 2.23
CA ALA A 22 2.19 -9.68 3.11
C ALA A 22 2.81 -11.07 2.89
N GLN A 23 3.20 -11.42 1.66
CA GLN A 23 3.95 -12.64 1.36
C GLN A 23 5.32 -12.64 2.04
N ASN A 24 5.94 -11.48 2.17
CA ASN A 24 7.20 -11.28 2.88
C ASN A 24 7.02 -11.03 4.39
N LYS A 25 5.87 -11.45 4.95
CA LYS A 25 5.58 -11.47 6.39
C LYS A 25 5.45 -10.10 7.05
N HIS A 26 5.27 -9.03 6.26
CA HIS A 26 4.92 -7.71 6.80
C HIS A 26 3.42 -7.64 7.12
N LYS A 27 3.06 -6.87 8.16
CA LYS A 27 1.66 -6.47 8.38
C LYS A 27 1.34 -5.33 7.43
N VAL A 28 0.18 -5.40 6.78
CA VAL A 28 -0.19 -4.46 5.72
C VAL A 28 -1.54 -3.84 6.01
N VAL A 29 -1.62 -2.52 5.90
CA VAL A 29 -2.89 -1.78 5.90
C VAL A 29 -3.08 -1.17 4.52
N VAL A 30 -4.17 -1.52 3.86
CA VAL A 30 -4.56 -0.95 2.55
C VAL A 30 -5.72 0.01 2.79
N VAL A 31 -5.51 1.27 2.45
CA VAL A 31 -6.53 2.32 2.56
C VAL A 31 -7.00 2.75 1.18
N ASP A 32 -8.32 2.86 1.00
CA ASP A 32 -8.94 3.52 -0.13
C ASP A 32 -10.19 4.28 0.35
N LYS A 33 -10.61 5.31 -0.38
CA LYS A 33 -11.82 6.07 -0.06
C LYS A 33 -13.10 5.36 -0.50
N ASP A 34 -12.99 4.41 -1.43
CA ASP A 34 -14.13 3.67 -1.98
C ASP A 34 -14.19 2.26 -1.36
N GLU A 35 -15.20 2.04 -0.51
CA GLU A 35 -15.44 0.75 0.13
C GLU A 35 -15.71 -0.37 -0.89
N LEU A 36 -16.37 -0.07 -2.01
CA LEU A 36 -16.57 -1.05 -3.07
C LEU A 36 -15.25 -1.42 -3.75
N GLN A 37 -14.30 -0.49 -3.82
CA GLN A 37 -12.96 -0.77 -4.36
C GLN A 37 -12.16 -1.67 -3.41
N LEU A 38 -12.28 -1.47 -2.10
CA LEU A 38 -11.66 -2.33 -1.08
C LEU A 38 -12.19 -3.76 -1.15
N GLU A 39 -13.52 -3.93 -1.23
CA GLU A 39 -14.14 -5.26 -1.35
C GLU A 39 -13.72 -5.97 -2.65
N LYS A 40 -13.66 -5.23 -3.78
CA LYS A 40 -13.14 -5.76 -5.04
C LYS A 40 -11.67 -6.19 -4.92
N ALA A 41 -10.83 -5.38 -4.28
CA ALA A 41 -9.42 -5.69 -4.08
C ALA A 41 -9.24 -6.95 -3.24
N LYS A 42 -9.98 -7.05 -2.12
CA LYS A 42 -9.97 -8.22 -1.22
C LYS A 42 -10.40 -9.49 -1.94
N ALA A 43 -11.52 -9.45 -2.66
CA ALA A 43 -12.02 -10.60 -3.43
C ALA A 43 -11.07 -10.98 -4.58
N GLY A 44 -10.49 -9.99 -5.26
CA GLY A 44 -9.50 -10.18 -6.31
C GLY A 44 -8.24 -10.87 -5.80
N LEU A 45 -7.72 -10.41 -4.66
CA LEU A 45 -6.56 -11.00 -3.99
C LEU A 45 -6.81 -12.45 -3.57
N ASP A 46 -7.96 -12.73 -2.94
CA ASP A 46 -8.32 -14.09 -2.56
C ASP A 46 -8.32 -15.05 -3.77
N LYS A 47 -8.84 -14.60 -4.90
CA LYS A 47 -8.85 -15.36 -6.16
C LYS A 47 -7.44 -15.59 -6.71
N ILE A 48 -6.56 -14.59 -6.65
CA ILE A 48 -5.17 -14.71 -7.09
C ILE A 48 -4.44 -15.74 -6.22
N LEU A 49 -4.53 -15.61 -4.90
CA LEU A 49 -3.89 -16.54 -3.98
C LEU A 49 -4.46 -17.96 -4.08
N SER A 50 -5.77 -18.12 -4.30
CA SER A 50 -6.38 -19.44 -4.54
C SER A 50 -5.80 -20.12 -5.77
N ARG A 51 -5.59 -19.37 -6.86
CA ARG A 51 -4.92 -19.90 -8.07
C ARG A 51 -3.46 -20.27 -7.83
N LEU A 52 -2.77 -19.58 -6.91
CA LEU A 52 -1.41 -19.97 -6.52
C LEU A 52 -1.42 -21.28 -5.70
N CYS A 53 -2.42 -21.49 -4.84
CA CYS A 53 -2.63 -22.77 -4.16
C CYS A 53 -2.93 -23.92 -5.15
N GLU A 54 -3.84 -23.70 -6.10
CA GLU A 54 -4.16 -24.69 -7.15
C GLU A 54 -2.93 -25.07 -7.99
N LYS A 55 -2.00 -24.14 -8.18
CA LYS A 55 -0.71 -24.36 -8.86
C LYS A 55 0.41 -24.84 -7.93
N GLU A 56 0.07 -25.18 -6.69
CA GLU A 56 1.01 -25.66 -5.65
C GLU A 56 2.20 -24.71 -5.42
N ARG A 57 2.02 -23.41 -5.68
CA ARG A 57 3.05 -22.38 -5.45
C ARG A 57 3.08 -21.90 -4.01
N ILE A 58 1.94 -21.99 -3.33
CA ILE A 58 1.77 -21.74 -1.89
C ILE A 58 0.82 -22.79 -1.32
N THR A 59 0.85 -22.98 0.00
CA THR A 59 -0.11 -23.85 0.70
C THR A 59 -1.40 -23.10 1.03
N ILE A 60 -2.47 -23.83 1.35
CA ILE A 60 -3.73 -23.24 1.85
C ILE A 60 -3.47 -22.40 3.10
N GLN A 61 -2.70 -22.94 4.05
CA GLN A 61 -2.27 -22.19 5.24
C GLN A 61 -1.49 -20.93 4.87
N GLY A 62 -0.58 -21.02 3.89
CA GLY A 62 0.19 -19.88 3.40
C GLY A 62 -0.70 -18.79 2.82
N LYS A 63 -1.74 -19.14 2.07
CA LYS A 63 -2.77 -18.19 1.60
C LYS A 63 -3.46 -17.51 2.78
N GLU A 64 -3.95 -18.28 3.74
CA GLU A 64 -4.65 -17.74 4.91
C GLU A 64 -3.75 -16.79 5.70
N ASP A 65 -2.50 -17.16 5.94
CA ASP A 65 -1.51 -16.35 6.63
C ASP A 65 -1.26 -15.01 5.91
N ILE A 66 -1.21 -15.01 4.58
CA ILE A 66 -1.06 -13.78 3.77
C ILE A 66 -2.28 -12.89 3.96
N LEU A 67 -3.49 -13.44 3.83
CA LEU A 67 -4.74 -12.68 3.96
C LEU A 67 -4.91 -12.10 5.37
N HIS A 68 -4.56 -12.86 6.42
CA HIS A 68 -4.62 -12.38 7.80
C HIS A 68 -3.65 -11.24 8.11
N ARG A 69 -2.60 -11.06 7.30
CA ARG A 69 -1.67 -9.93 7.44
C ARG A 69 -2.16 -8.63 6.81
N ILE A 70 -3.24 -8.67 6.01
CA ILE A 70 -3.73 -7.50 5.28
C ILE A 70 -5.06 -7.03 5.87
N THR A 71 -5.08 -5.77 6.28
CA THR A 71 -6.31 -5.08 6.70
C THR A 71 -6.70 -4.08 5.62
N PHE A 72 -7.92 -4.20 5.08
CA PHE A 72 -8.52 -3.24 4.16
C PHE A 72 -9.43 -2.31 4.95
N THR A 73 -9.31 -0.99 4.76
CA THR A 73 -10.08 -0.01 5.53
C THR A 73 -10.23 1.31 4.78
N ILE A 74 -11.26 2.09 5.12
CA ILE A 74 -11.40 3.49 4.68
C ILE A 74 -10.76 4.49 5.66
N ASP A 75 -10.37 4.01 6.85
CA ASP A 75 -9.86 4.84 7.94
C ASP A 75 -8.34 5.03 7.82
N LEU A 76 -7.91 6.25 7.48
CA LEU A 76 -6.49 6.62 7.42
C LEU A 76 -5.77 6.48 8.77
N ASN A 77 -6.47 6.56 9.90
CA ASN A 77 -5.85 6.44 11.23
C ASN A 77 -5.22 5.05 11.47
N GLN A 78 -5.67 4.03 10.73
CA GLN A 78 -5.07 2.69 10.78
C GLN A 78 -3.62 2.68 10.26
N LEU A 79 -3.17 3.73 9.56
CA LEU A 79 -1.80 3.88 9.08
C LEU A 79 -0.81 4.32 10.16
N SER A 80 -1.27 4.76 11.33
CA SER A 80 -0.44 5.41 12.37
C SER A 80 0.79 4.61 12.81
N ASN A 81 0.69 3.28 12.80
CA ASN A 81 1.78 2.37 13.19
C ASN A 81 2.68 1.92 12.02
N SER A 82 2.56 2.52 10.84
CA SER A 82 3.36 2.15 9.67
C SER A 82 4.80 2.61 9.80
N ASP A 83 5.73 1.73 9.41
CA ASP A 83 7.15 2.08 9.25
C ASP A 83 7.44 2.59 7.83
N LEU A 84 6.60 2.20 6.86
CA LEU A 84 6.67 2.59 5.47
C LEU A 84 5.25 2.80 4.92
N ILE A 85 5.01 3.94 4.29
CA ILE A 85 3.83 4.20 3.46
C ILE A 85 4.21 4.09 1.99
N ILE A 86 3.39 3.42 1.19
CA ILE A 86 3.51 3.40 -0.28
C ILE A 86 2.21 3.93 -0.88
N GLU A 87 2.30 5.11 -1.49
CA GLU A 87 1.20 5.76 -2.19
C GLU A 87 1.10 5.24 -3.63
N ALA A 88 -0.05 4.69 -4.00
CA ALA A 88 -0.34 4.08 -5.30
C ALA A 88 -1.73 4.48 -5.84
N ILE A 89 -2.07 5.76 -5.77
CA ILE A 89 -3.32 6.35 -6.26
C ILE A 89 -3.15 6.95 -7.66
N ILE A 90 -4.23 7.53 -8.19
CA ILE A 90 -4.26 8.20 -9.49
C ILE A 90 -3.11 9.21 -9.67
N GLU A 91 -2.61 9.29 -10.90
CA GLU A 91 -1.44 10.12 -11.25
C GLU A 91 -1.82 11.60 -11.41
N LYS A 92 -2.26 12.21 -10.31
CA LYS A 92 -2.60 13.64 -10.21
C LYS A 92 -1.91 14.24 -8.98
N LEU A 93 -1.01 15.19 -9.20
CA LEU A 93 -0.19 15.77 -8.13
C LEU A 93 -1.02 16.35 -6.99
N GLY A 94 -2.09 17.10 -7.29
CA GLY A 94 -2.95 17.68 -6.26
C GLY A 94 -3.62 16.62 -5.36
N VAL A 95 -4.04 15.49 -5.94
CA VAL A 95 -4.66 14.40 -5.19
C VAL A 95 -3.64 13.68 -4.30
N LYS A 96 -2.42 13.49 -4.80
CA LYS A 96 -1.30 12.96 -3.99
C LYS A 96 -0.95 13.90 -2.85
N HIS A 97 -0.91 15.21 -3.11
CA HIS A 97 -0.65 16.21 -2.09
C HIS A 97 -1.71 16.21 -0.98
N GLU A 98 -2.98 16.17 -1.33
CA GLU A 98 -4.09 16.10 -0.36
C GLU A 98 -3.92 14.90 0.58
N VAL A 99 -3.82 13.69 0.04
CA VAL A 99 -3.75 12.49 0.88
C VAL A 99 -2.46 12.43 1.70
N LEU A 100 -1.32 12.87 1.15
CA LEU A 100 -0.06 12.82 1.88
C LEU A 100 -0.01 13.84 3.02
N LYS A 101 -0.67 15.01 2.88
CA LYS A 101 -0.84 15.96 3.98
C LYS A 101 -1.66 15.38 5.13
N ASP A 102 -2.70 14.62 4.82
CA ASP A 102 -3.53 13.97 5.83
C ASP A 102 -2.81 12.81 6.52
N VAL A 103 -1.94 12.10 5.79
CA VAL A 103 -1.17 10.95 6.32
C VAL A 103 0.04 11.38 7.13
N GLU A 104 0.74 12.44 6.72
CA GLU A 104 1.98 12.90 7.37
C GLU A 104 1.89 13.03 8.91
N PRO A 105 0.84 13.65 9.49
CA PRO A 105 0.72 13.80 10.94
C PRO A 105 0.26 12.53 11.66
N LEU A 106 -0.26 11.52 10.95
CA LEU A 106 -0.76 10.28 11.56
C LEU A 106 0.36 9.29 11.84
N VAL A 107 1.42 9.31 11.01
CA VAL A 107 2.52 8.35 11.07
C VAL A 107 3.68 8.88 11.91
N ASN A 108 4.51 7.98 12.42
CA ASN A 108 5.72 8.35 13.14
C ASN A 108 6.67 9.20 12.27
N ASP A 109 7.42 10.09 12.90
CA ASP A 109 8.50 10.88 12.31
C ASP A 109 9.53 10.05 11.53
N SER A 110 9.80 8.82 11.97
CA SER A 110 10.71 7.89 11.31
C SER A 110 10.08 7.08 10.18
N CYS A 111 8.76 7.18 9.96
CA CYS A 111 8.07 6.46 8.89
C CYS A 111 8.51 6.99 7.53
N ILE A 112 8.92 6.12 6.62
CA ILE A 112 9.24 6.49 5.25
C ILE A 112 7.94 6.71 4.47
N ILE A 113 7.88 7.74 3.62
CA ILE A 113 6.75 7.97 2.71
C ILE A 113 7.26 7.76 1.28
N ALA A 114 6.76 6.71 0.62
CA ALA A 114 7.10 6.40 -0.75
C ALA A 114 5.93 6.68 -1.68
N SER A 115 6.22 7.08 -2.92
CA SER A 115 5.24 7.07 -4.01
C SER A 115 5.63 6.05 -5.08
N ASN A 116 4.63 5.33 -5.59
CA ASN A 116 4.71 4.44 -6.74
C ASN A 116 4.55 5.17 -8.09
N THR A 117 4.57 6.52 -8.09
CA THR A 117 4.47 7.32 -9.31
C THR A 117 5.45 6.87 -10.41
N SER A 118 5.01 6.95 -11.67
CA SER A 118 5.84 6.65 -12.84
C SER A 118 6.35 7.90 -13.55
N SER A 119 5.70 9.05 -13.31
CA SER A 119 5.89 10.26 -14.13
C SER A 119 6.07 11.55 -13.34
N LEU A 120 5.65 11.59 -12.08
CA LEU A 120 5.77 12.79 -11.26
C LEU A 120 7.12 12.80 -10.54
N SER A 121 7.70 13.99 -10.41
CA SER A 121 8.91 14.18 -9.60
C SER A 121 8.61 13.90 -8.13
N ILE A 122 9.43 13.06 -7.49
CA ILE A 122 9.35 12.80 -6.05
C ILE A 122 9.53 14.09 -5.24
N ALA A 123 10.40 15.00 -5.69
CA ALA A 123 10.57 16.30 -5.06
C ALA A 123 9.28 17.14 -5.12
N SER A 124 8.55 17.08 -6.26
CA SER A 124 7.25 17.76 -6.38
C SER A 124 6.20 17.10 -5.50
N ILE A 125 6.18 15.78 -5.35
CA ILE A 125 5.24 15.08 -4.44
C ILE A 125 5.51 15.47 -2.99
N GLY A 126 6.78 15.45 -2.56
CA GLY A 126 7.18 15.76 -1.19
C GLY A 126 7.14 17.26 -0.84
N SER A 127 6.94 18.17 -1.79
CA SER A 127 7.04 19.61 -1.56
C SER A 127 6.00 20.19 -0.60
N VAL A 128 4.94 19.43 -0.30
CA VAL A 128 3.87 19.83 0.61
C VAL A 128 4.02 19.26 2.02
N LEU A 129 5.02 18.42 2.24
CA LEU A 129 5.27 17.74 3.50
C LEU A 129 6.27 18.52 4.34
N GLN A 130 6.04 18.53 5.65
CA GLN A 130 6.93 19.19 6.62
C GLN A 130 8.29 18.49 6.69
N LYS A 131 8.30 17.16 6.55
CA LYS A 131 9.50 16.32 6.59
C LYS A 131 9.72 15.68 5.22
N ALA A 132 10.16 16.48 4.25
CA ALA A 132 10.40 15.97 2.89
C ALA A 132 11.60 15.02 2.78
N ASN A 133 12.53 15.01 3.75
CA ASN A 133 13.75 14.19 3.73
C ASN A 133 13.50 12.67 3.86
N ARG A 134 12.29 12.26 4.25
CA ARG A 134 11.84 10.86 4.34
C ARG A 134 10.94 10.45 3.17
N VAL A 135 10.83 11.30 2.14
CA VAL A 135 10.04 11.04 0.94
C VAL A 135 10.91 10.41 -0.13
N ILE A 136 10.50 9.26 -0.65
CA ILE A 136 11.24 8.51 -1.68
C ILE A 136 10.33 8.04 -2.82
N GLY A 137 10.92 7.59 -3.92
CA GLY A 137 10.22 6.83 -4.95
C GLY A 137 10.43 5.34 -4.78
N ILE A 138 9.36 4.55 -4.81
CA ILE A 138 9.43 3.09 -4.96
C ILE A 138 8.52 2.72 -6.13
N HIS A 139 9.11 2.64 -7.32
CA HIS A 139 8.37 2.41 -8.56
C HIS A 139 8.29 0.91 -8.88
N PHE A 140 7.13 0.32 -8.66
CA PHE A 140 6.79 -1.04 -9.08
C PHE A 140 6.35 -1.06 -10.56
N PHE A 141 6.66 -2.15 -11.25
CA PHE A 141 6.22 -2.38 -12.63
C PHE A 141 4.93 -3.21 -12.65
N ASN A 142 4.01 -2.86 -13.55
CA ASN A 142 2.76 -3.59 -13.76
C ASN A 142 3.00 -4.81 -14.67
N PRO A 143 2.46 -6.01 -14.34
CA PRO A 143 1.70 -6.34 -13.14
C PRO A 143 2.60 -6.49 -11.92
N ALA A 144 2.25 -5.77 -10.85
CA ALA A 144 2.64 -6.21 -9.52
C ALA A 144 1.98 -7.59 -9.29
N PRO A 145 2.68 -8.57 -8.68
CA PRO A 145 2.22 -9.95 -8.56
C PRO A 145 0.86 -10.11 -7.88
#